data_AF-A0A2G9QCW7-F1
#
_entry.id   AF-A0A2G9QCW7-F1
#
_cell.length_a   1.000
_cell.length_b   1.000
_cell.length_c   1.000
_cell.angle_alpha   90.00
_cell.angle_beta   90.00
_cell.angle_gamma   90.00
#
_symmetry.space_group_name_H-M   'P 1'
#
loop_
_entity.id
_entity.type
_entity.pdbx_description
1 polymer ?
#
loop_
_entity_poly.entity_id
_entity_poly.type
_entity_poly.pdbx_seq_one_letter_code
_entity_poly.pdbx_strand_id
1 'polypeptide(L)'
;VISVINLTLDKYFPANSGVQIIAEPGRYYVASAFTLAVNVIAKKVMLTEQTGSHDEDDASKKTLMYYVNDGIHGSFNLITRFRMEMGIVRKKKSKPDEKLYSSSIWGPTCDSDDRIIEQCDLPELEVGDWILFENMGAYTVVASSTFNGFPRPTLHFVMSRPHWQLMHTIQEHGTFPEVPELNDVHVSCVSKNRMELNSIACIV
;
A
#
# COMPACT_ATOMS: atom_id res chain seq x y z
N VAL A 1 -2.04 7.91 -22.90
CA VAL A 1 -2.84 6.69 -23.22
C VAL A 1 -4.29 7.05 -23.51
N ILE A 2 -5.02 7.70 -22.58
CA ILE A 2 -6.42 8.13 -22.83
C ILE A 2 -6.56 8.98 -24.11
N SER A 3 -5.63 9.92 -24.34
CA SER A 3 -5.61 10.74 -25.56
C SER A 3 -5.55 9.92 -26.86
N VAL A 4 -4.83 8.80 -26.86
CA VAL A 4 -4.73 7.90 -28.04
C VAL A 4 -6.01 7.09 -28.21
N ILE A 5 -6.62 6.65 -27.10
CA ILE A 5 -7.91 5.94 -27.11
C ILE A 5 -8.99 6.86 -27.68
N ASN A 6 -9.09 8.10 -27.20
CA ASN A 6 -10.08 9.06 -27.67
C ASN A 6 -9.97 9.30 -29.18
N LEU A 7 -8.77 9.56 -29.70
CA LEU A 7 -8.54 9.72 -31.15
C LEU A 7 -8.95 8.48 -31.96
N THR A 8 -8.79 7.30 -31.38
CA THR A 8 -9.15 6.02 -32.03
C THR A 8 -10.66 5.81 -32.00
N LEU A 9 -11.32 6.13 -30.88
CA LEU A 9 -12.78 6.09 -30.75
C LEU A 9 -13.43 7.07 -31.72
N ASP A 10 -12.94 8.31 -31.81
CA ASP A 10 -13.44 9.31 -32.75
C ASP A 10 -13.35 8.84 -34.20
N LYS A 11 -12.28 8.12 -34.55
CA LYS A 11 -12.05 7.59 -35.90
C LYS A 11 -12.97 6.41 -36.24
N TYR A 12 -13.13 5.44 -35.34
CA TYR A 12 -13.81 4.16 -35.65
C TYR A 12 -15.26 4.10 -35.15
N PHE A 13 -15.60 4.87 -34.12
CA PHE A 13 -16.92 4.94 -33.48
C PHE A 13 -17.33 6.40 -33.29
N PRO A 14 -17.53 7.16 -34.38
CA PRO A 14 -17.87 8.58 -34.29
C PRO A 14 -19.20 8.80 -33.55
N ALA A 15 -19.39 9.98 -32.96
CA ALA A 15 -20.54 10.27 -32.10
C ALA A 15 -21.91 10.06 -32.78
N ASN A 16 -21.98 10.19 -34.10
CA ASN A 16 -23.20 9.97 -34.89
C ASN A 16 -23.48 8.49 -35.22
N SER A 17 -22.60 7.56 -34.83
CA SER A 17 -22.76 6.11 -35.09
C SER A 17 -23.86 5.46 -34.24
N GLY A 18 -24.32 6.12 -33.17
CA GLY A 18 -25.29 5.57 -32.21
C GLY A 18 -24.71 4.48 -31.30
N VAL A 19 -23.40 4.23 -31.35
CA VAL A 19 -22.72 3.26 -30.48
C VAL A 19 -22.57 3.82 -29.08
N GLN A 20 -22.98 3.04 -28.08
CA GLN A 20 -22.73 3.33 -26.68
C GLN A 20 -21.39 2.70 -26.27
N ILE A 21 -20.45 3.52 -25.80
CA ILE A 21 -19.14 3.08 -25.37
C ILE A 21 -19.12 2.94 -23.85
N ILE A 22 -18.64 1.79 -23.35
CA ILE A 22 -18.45 1.51 -21.93
C ILE A 22 -17.03 0.99 -21.69
N ALA A 23 -16.60 1.00 -20.43
CA ALA A 23 -15.34 0.41 -19.99
C ALA A 23 -15.53 -0.34 -18.66
N GLU A 24 -14.62 -1.25 -18.35
CA GLU A 24 -14.64 -2.07 -17.13
C GLU A 24 -13.42 -1.76 -16.22
N PRO A 25 -13.24 -0.50 -15.75
CA PRO A 25 -12.11 -0.14 -14.91
C PRO A 25 -12.28 -0.70 -13.49
N GLY A 26 -11.39 -1.61 -13.09
CA GLY A 26 -11.29 -2.09 -11.70
C GLY A 26 -10.30 -1.26 -10.87
N ARG A 27 -9.00 -1.61 -10.97
CA ARG A 27 -7.89 -1.00 -10.21
C ARG A 27 -7.92 0.53 -10.19
N TYR A 28 -8.31 1.15 -11.30
CA TYR A 28 -8.36 2.61 -11.48
C TYR A 28 -9.14 3.32 -10.36
N TYR A 29 -10.27 2.75 -9.91
CA TYR A 29 -11.10 3.40 -8.89
C TYR A 29 -10.61 3.22 -7.46
N VAL A 30 -9.97 2.09 -7.15
CA VAL A 30 -9.82 1.65 -5.76
C VAL A 30 -8.38 1.54 -5.29
N ALA A 31 -7.38 1.49 -6.19
CA ALA A 31 -5.99 1.21 -5.80
C ALA A 31 -5.49 2.15 -4.70
N SER A 32 -5.55 3.47 -4.94
CA SER A 32 -5.08 4.51 -4.02
C SER A 32 -6.02 4.79 -2.85
N ALA A 33 -7.24 4.26 -2.86
CA ALA A 33 -8.23 4.50 -1.81
C ALA A 33 -7.95 3.74 -0.51
N PHE A 34 -6.93 2.87 -0.48
CA PHE A 34 -6.61 2.08 0.71
C PHE A 34 -5.11 2.16 1.04
N THR A 35 -4.82 2.45 2.30
CA THR A 35 -3.51 2.28 2.92
C THR A 35 -3.57 1.15 3.94
N LEU A 36 -2.73 0.14 3.79
CA LEU A 36 -2.59 -0.94 4.77
C LEU A 36 -1.56 -0.54 5.83
N ALA A 37 -1.94 -0.62 7.11
CA ALA A 37 -0.98 -0.51 8.20
C ALA A 37 -0.73 -1.90 8.80
N VAL A 38 0.54 -2.31 8.84
CA VAL A 38 0.95 -3.56 9.48
C VAL A 38 1.86 -3.27 10.67
N ASN A 39 1.77 -4.11 11.70
CA ASN A 39 2.58 -4.00 12.90
C ASN A 39 3.77 -4.97 12.83
N VAL A 40 4.95 -4.51 13.24
CA VAL A 40 6.13 -5.38 13.40
C VAL A 40 5.92 -6.24 14.64
N ILE A 41 5.70 -7.53 14.46
CA ILE A 41 5.44 -8.50 15.53
C ILE A 41 6.69 -9.25 15.97
N ALA A 42 7.70 -9.34 15.10
CA ALA A 42 9.01 -9.87 15.47
C ALA A 42 10.12 -9.25 14.63
N LYS A 43 11.34 -9.27 15.17
CA LYS A 43 12.55 -8.73 14.57
C LYS A 43 13.69 -9.71 14.76
N LYS A 44 14.47 -9.95 13.70
CA LYS A 44 15.71 -10.71 13.76
C LYS A 44 16.86 -9.86 13.22
N VAL A 45 17.97 -9.84 13.94
CA VAL A 45 19.21 -9.20 13.52
C VAL A 45 20.15 -10.28 13.03
N MET A 46 20.69 -10.13 11.81
CA MET A 46 21.70 -11.03 11.27
C MET A 46 23.01 -10.25 11.07
N LEU A 47 24.06 -10.74 11.72
CA LEU A 47 25.40 -10.21 11.60
C LEU A 47 26.16 -11.15 10.66
N THR A 48 26.61 -10.63 9.53
CA THR A 48 27.52 -11.37 8.65
C THR A 48 28.96 -11.08 9.09
N GLU A 49 29.63 -12.10 9.64
CA GLU A 49 31.09 -12.09 9.80
C GLU A 49 31.70 -12.35 8.42
N GLN A 50 32.52 -11.42 7.93
CA GLN A 50 33.19 -11.62 6.64
C GLN A 50 34.30 -12.65 6.81
N THR A 51 34.10 -13.86 6.31
CA THR A 51 35.20 -14.82 6.11
C THR A 51 36.02 -14.42 4.89
N GLY A 52 36.98 -13.51 5.10
CA GLY A 52 38.18 -13.34 4.28
C GLY A 52 38.05 -12.58 2.94
N SER A 53 38.38 -11.29 2.96
CA SER A 53 39.20 -10.62 1.93
C SER A 53 39.58 -9.22 2.39
N HIS A 54 40.83 -8.83 2.16
CA HIS A 54 41.49 -7.59 2.58
C HIS A 54 40.87 -6.33 1.93
N ASP A 55 39.81 -5.77 2.51
CA ASP A 55 39.43 -4.37 2.28
C ASP A 55 39.05 -3.72 3.62
N GLU A 56 39.66 -2.58 3.91
CA GLU A 56 39.66 -1.87 5.20
C GLU A 56 38.35 -1.12 5.51
N ASP A 57 37.20 -1.81 5.46
CA ASP A 57 35.94 -1.35 6.06
C ASP A 57 35.38 -2.46 6.96
N ASP A 58 36.09 -2.68 8.07
CA ASP A 58 35.86 -3.72 9.09
C ASP A 58 34.63 -3.43 9.97
N ALA A 59 33.45 -3.36 9.34
CA ALA A 59 32.18 -3.32 10.03
C ALA A 59 31.32 -4.50 9.59
N SER A 60 31.07 -5.44 10.50
CA SER A 60 30.06 -6.49 10.35
C SER A 60 28.81 -5.97 9.64
N LYS A 61 28.44 -6.57 8.50
CA LYS A 61 27.26 -6.12 7.74
C LYS A 61 26.01 -6.59 8.48
N LYS A 62 25.37 -5.66 9.20
CA LYS A 62 24.10 -5.88 9.91
C LYS A 62 22.94 -5.86 8.91
N THR A 63 22.20 -6.96 8.84
CA THR A 63 20.94 -7.06 8.09
C THR A 63 19.78 -7.33 9.05
N LEU A 64 18.59 -6.82 8.70
CA LEU A 64 17.40 -6.87 9.56
C LEU A 64 16.27 -7.66 8.89
N MET A 65 15.58 -8.48 9.66
CA MET A 65 14.37 -9.16 9.20
C MET A 65 13.22 -8.75 10.09
N TYR A 66 12.15 -8.24 9.50
CA TYR A 66 10.93 -7.87 10.21
C TYR A 66 9.80 -8.81 9.82
N TYR A 67 9.11 -9.36 10.82
CA TYR A 67 7.88 -10.12 10.62
C TYR A 67 6.72 -9.22 10.99
N VAL A 68 5.72 -9.16 10.13
CA VAL A 68 4.53 -8.34 10.29
C VAL A 68 3.27 -9.18 10.36
N ASN A 69 2.18 -8.61 10.84
CA ASN A 69 0.92 -9.31 11.12
C ASN A 69 -0.02 -9.52 9.91
N ASP A 70 0.45 -9.30 8.70
CA ASP A 70 -0.24 -9.62 7.44
C ASP A 70 0.80 -10.06 6.40
N GLY A 71 0.44 -10.91 5.45
CA GLY A 71 1.40 -11.60 4.59
C GLY A 71 0.86 -11.95 3.21
N ILE A 72 1.60 -12.80 2.48
CA ILE A 72 1.23 -13.22 1.11
C ILE A 72 -0.04 -14.07 1.08
N HIS A 73 -0.41 -14.68 2.20
CA HIS A 73 -1.68 -15.40 2.33
C HIS A 73 -2.87 -14.48 2.63
N GLY A 74 -2.59 -13.22 2.99
CA GLY A 74 -3.53 -12.17 3.33
C GLY A 74 -3.57 -11.07 2.26
N SER A 75 -3.28 -9.82 2.65
CA SER A 75 -3.43 -8.67 1.74
C SER A 75 -2.37 -8.62 0.63
N PHE A 76 -1.22 -9.27 0.83
CA PHE A 76 -0.10 -9.21 -0.13
C PHE A 76 -0.14 -10.28 -1.22
N ASN A 77 -1.16 -11.14 -1.24
CA ASN A 77 -1.26 -12.29 -2.15
C ASN A 77 -0.96 -11.96 -3.61
N LEU A 78 -1.86 -11.24 -4.27
CA LEU A 78 -1.71 -10.96 -5.70
C LEU A 78 -0.67 -9.89 -5.97
N ILE A 79 -0.42 -9.00 -5.01
CA ILE A 79 0.56 -7.93 -5.14
C ILE A 79 1.97 -8.49 -5.24
N THR A 80 2.36 -9.37 -4.31
CA THR A 80 3.67 -10.03 -4.35
C THR A 80 3.75 -10.99 -5.54
N ARG A 81 2.69 -11.77 -5.80
CA ARG A 81 2.64 -12.73 -6.92
C ARG A 81 2.82 -12.07 -8.29
N PHE A 82 2.23 -10.90 -8.51
CA PHE A 82 2.34 -10.15 -9.77
C PHE A 82 3.40 -9.04 -9.73
N ARG A 83 4.22 -8.97 -8.67
CA ARG A 83 5.26 -7.95 -8.50
C ARG A 83 4.75 -6.53 -8.72
N MET A 84 3.56 -6.26 -8.18
CA MET A 84 2.97 -4.93 -8.24
C MET A 84 3.80 -3.98 -7.37
N GLU A 85 3.98 -2.74 -7.84
CA GLU A 85 4.67 -1.72 -7.07
C GLU A 85 3.92 -1.43 -5.77
N MET A 86 4.68 -1.39 -4.67
CA MET A 86 4.18 -1.05 -3.34
C MET A 86 4.98 0.15 -2.81
N GLY A 87 4.29 1.20 -2.41
CA GLY A 87 4.91 2.34 -1.74
C GLY A 87 4.98 2.10 -0.24
N ILE A 88 6.18 2.01 0.32
CA ILE A 88 6.36 2.00 1.78
C ILE A 88 6.35 3.46 2.27
N VAL A 89 5.33 3.82 3.05
CA VAL A 89 5.26 5.13 3.67
C VAL A 89 5.78 5.09 5.09
N ARG A 90 6.77 5.94 5.35
CA ARG A 90 7.37 6.12 6.66
C ARG A 90 6.66 7.28 7.37
N LYS A 91 5.90 6.98 8.43
CA LYS A 91 5.13 8.00 9.17
C LYS A 91 6.02 8.92 10.01
N LYS A 92 7.19 8.46 10.44
CA LYS A 92 8.16 9.29 11.17
C LYS A 92 9.04 10.02 10.15
N LYS A 93 9.11 11.35 10.25
CA LYS A 93 10.10 12.13 9.49
C LYS A 93 11.47 11.51 9.73
N SER A 94 12.04 10.92 8.69
CA SER A 94 13.41 10.41 8.72
C SER A 94 14.29 11.53 9.23
N LYS A 95 15.09 11.26 10.27
CA LYS A 95 16.14 12.23 10.63
C LYS A 95 17.09 12.32 9.43
N PRO A 96 17.64 13.51 9.11
CA PRO A 96 18.55 13.66 7.96
C PRO A 96 19.68 12.62 7.94
N ASP A 97 20.14 12.21 9.13
CA ASP A 97 21.23 11.26 9.32
C ASP A 97 20.76 9.89 9.87
N GLU A 98 19.50 9.51 9.66
CA GLU A 98 19.01 8.21 10.12
C GLU A 98 19.63 7.07 9.31
N LYS A 99 20.49 6.28 9.97
CA LYS A 99 21.14 5.12 9.35
C LYS A 99 20.11 4.12 8.85
N LEU A 100 20.24 3.75 7.58
CA LEU A 100 19.45 2.69 6.95
C LEU A 100 20.21 1.37 6.99
N TYR A 101 19.45 0.28 7.06
CA TYR A 101 19.91 -1.09 7.06
C TYR A 101 19.21 -1.86 5.96
N SER A 102 19.97 -2.72 5.28
CA SER A 102 19.41 -3.69 4.36
C SER A 102 18.50 -4.64 5.15
N SER A 103 17.23 -4.66 4.76
CA SER A 103 16.13 -5.24 5.51
C SER A 103 15.22 -6.09 4.62
N SER A 104 14.59 -7.10 5.20
CA SER A 104 13.54 -7.92 4.56
C SER A 104 12.27 -7.91 5.41
N ILE A 105 11.11 -7.99 4.76
CA ILE A 105 9.79 -8.01 5.43
C ILE A 105 9.07 -9.32 5.11
N TRP A 106 8.58 -9.96 6.16
CA TRP A 106 7.97 -11.29 6.16
C TRP A 106 6.58 -11.23 6.76
N GLY A 107 5.68 -12.08 6.29
CA GLY A 107 4.36 -12.24 6.87
C GLY A 107 4.37 -13.09 8.15
N PRO A 108 3.19 -13.31 8.75
CA PRO A 108 3.08 -13.92 10.08
C PRO A 108 3.05 -15.45 10.05
N THR A 109 2.99 -16.06 8.86
CA THR A 109 2.75 -17.51 8.76
C THR A 109 4.02 -18.33 8.98
N CYS A 110 3.85 -19.64 9.18
CA CYS A 110 4.97 -20.59 9.30
C CYS A 110 5.46 -21.08 7.93
N ASP A 111 5.02 -20.43 6.85
CA ASP A 111 5.44 -20.72 5.48
C ASP A 111 6.73 -19.97 5.18
N SER A 112 7.77 -20.68 4.74
CA SER A 112 9.05 -20.08 4.38
C SER A 112 8.96 -19.17 3.16
N ASP A 113 7.90 -19.27 2.37
CA ASP A 113 7.66 -18.41 1.21
C ASP A 113 6.87 -17.15 1.55
N ASP A 114 6.39 -16.98 2.80
CA ASP A 114 5.65 -15.80 3.27
C ASP A 114 6.56 -14.58 3.46
N ARG A 115 7.20 -14.19 2.37
CA ARG A 115 8.13 -13.08 2.26
C ARG A 115 7.51 -12.01 1.37
N ILE A 116 7.28 -10.84 1.95
CA ILE A 116 6.59 -9.72 1.30
C ILE A 116 7.58 -8.91 0.49
N ILE A 117 8.71 -8.54 1.10
CA ILE A 117 9.80 -7.80 0.48
C ILE A 117 11.12 -8.51 0.78
N GLU A 118 11.80 -8.93 -0.28
CA GLU A 118 13.09 -9.63 -0.19
C GLU A 118 14.22 -8.72 0.30
N GLN A 119 14.29 -7.49 -0.21
CA GLN A 119 15.31 -6.52 0.17
C GLN A 119 14.79 -5.09 0.03
N CYS A 120 14.97 -4.28 1.07
CA CYS A 120 14.71 -2.84 1.10
C CYS A 120 15.63 -2.17 2.11
N ASP A 121 15.81 -0.85 1.99
CA ASP A 121 16.57 -0.08 2.96
C ASP A 121 15.62 0.62 3.93
N LEU A 122 15.69 0.22 5.20
CA LEU A 122 14.84 0.72 6.26
C LEU A 122 15.68 1.19 7.44
N PRO A 123 15.19 2.17 8.22
CA PRO A 123 15.78 2.45 9.52
C PRO A 123 15.61 1.20 10.39
N GLU A 124 16.33 1.18 11.50
CA GLU A 124 16.05 0.16 12.50
C GLU A 124 14.67 0.42 13.13
N LEU A 125 13.75 -0.54 12.93
CA LEU A 125 12.43 -0.58 13.54
C LEU A 125 12.45 -1.48 14.76
N GLU A 126 11.48 -1.31 15.67
CA GLU A 126 11.27 -2.16 16.82
C GLU A 126 9.94 -2.91 16.75
N VAL A 127 9.82 -3.98 17.53
CA VAL A 127 8.54 -4.68 17.71
C VAL A 127 7.51 -3.69 18.27
N GLY A 128 6.33 -3.64 17.65
CA GLY A 128 5.29 -2.67 17.93
C GLY A 128 5.30 -1.44 17.01
N ASP A 129 6.35 -1.22 16.21
CA ASP A 129 6.34 -0.18 15.17
C ASP A 129 5.38 -0.55 14.03
N TRP A 130 4.93 0.48 13.30
CA TRP A 130 4.00 0.34 12.19
C TRP A 130 4.68 0.65 10.86
N ILE A 131 4.37 -0.16 9.84
CA ILE A 131 4.76 0.06 8.45
C ILE A 131 3.49 0.31 7.65
N LEU A 132 3.49 1.35 6.83
CA LEU A 132 2.36 1.71 5.97
C LEU A 132 2.66 1.34 4.52
N PHE A 133 1.69 0.72 3.87
CA PHE A 133 1.71 0.40 2.44
C PHE A 133 0.57 1.13 1.74
N GLU A 134 0.93 2.10 0.90
CA GLU A 134 -0.03 2.83 0.07
C GLU A 134 -0.43 2.01 -1.16
N ASN A 135 -1.53 2.43 -1.80
CA ASN A 135 -2.06 1.83 -3.03
C ASN A 135 -2.50 0.36 -2.88
N MET A 136 -3.00 -0.01 -1.69
CA MET A 136 -3.36 -1.39 -1.30
C MET A 136 -4.84 -1.72 -1.51
N GLY A 137 -5.55 -1.00 -2.38
CA GLY A 137 -7.01 -1.20 -2.53
C GLY A 137 -7.44 -2.17 -3.64
N ALA A 138 -6.55 -2.46 -4.60
CA ALA A 138 -6.86 -3.33 -5.72
C ALA A 138 -6.15 -4.68 -5.58
N TYR A 139 -6.90 -5.78 -5.74
CA TYR A 139 -6.36 -7.15 -5.73
C TYR A 139 -5.70 -7.58 -4.40
N THR A 140 -6.12 -6.95 -3.29
CA THR A 140 -5.63 -7.25 -1.94
C THR A 140 -6.65 -8.09 -1.17
N VAL A 141 -7.54 -7.44 -0.43
CA VAL A 141 -8.53 -8.06 0.47
C VAL A 141 -9.45 -9.07 -0.22
N VAL A 142 -9.68 -8.89 -1.53
CA VAL A 142 -10.53 -9.76 -2.36
C VAL A 142 -9.96 -11.17 -2.54
N ALA A 143 -8.64 -11.31 -2.49
CA ALA A 143 -7.93 -12.58 -2.69
C ALA A 143 -7.27 -13.10 -1.41
N SER A 144 -7.44 -12.41 -0.29
CA SER A 144 -6.91 -12.84 1.00
C SER A 144 -7.60 -14.12 1.48
N SER A 145 -6.87 -14.90 2.27
CA SER A 145 -7.37 -16.08 2.98
C SER A 145 -7.17 -15.90 4.49
N THR A 146 -7.55 -16.90 5.28
CA THR A 146 -7.24 -16.99 6.72
C THR A 146 -6.35 -18.18 7.02
N PHE A 147 -5.40 -18.47 6.11
CA PHE A 147 -4.40 -19.51 6.29
C PHE A 147 -3.62 -19.29 7.62
N ASN A 148 -3.23 -20.38 8.28
CA ASN A 148 -2.69 -20.39 9.65
C ASN A 148 -3.56 -19.70 10.72
N GLY A 149 -4.83 -19.41 10.43
CA GLY A 149 -5.76 -18.81 11.39
C GLY A 149 -5.58 -17.31 11.61
N PHE A 150 -4.76 -16.64 10.80
CA PHE A 150 -4.60 -15.19 10.88
C PHE A 150 -5.85 -14.48 10.30
N PRO A 151 -6.44 -13.52 11.04
CA PRO A 151 -7.63 -12.81 10.58
C PRO A 151 -7.29 -11.81 9.47
N ARG A 152 -8.31 -11.46 8.67
CA ARG A 152 -8.19 -10.36 7.71
C ARG A 152 -8.10 -9.01 8.43
N PRO A 153 -7.43 -8.00 7.85
CA PRO A 153 -7.42 -6.66 8.41
C PRO A 153 -8.81 -6.03 8.53
N THR A 154 -9.01 -5.25 9.61
CA THR A 154 -10.22 -4.43 9.76
C THR A 154 -10.17 -3.25 8.79
N LEU A 155 -11.30 -2.98 8.12
CA LEU A 155 -11.44 -1.85 7.21
C LEU A 155 -12.08 -0.66 7.93
N HIS A 156 -11.41 0.48 7.90
CA HIS A 156 -11.93 1.74 8.42
C HIS A 156 -12.21 2.70 7.26
N PHE A 157 -13.47 2.85 6.89
CA PHE A 157 -13.89 3.76 5.83
C PHE A 157 -14.01 5.20 6.35
N VAL A 158 -13.45 6.15 5.60
CA VAL A 158 -13.59 7.58 5.88
C VAL A 158 -14.05 8.31 4.63
N MET A 159 -14.73 9.44 4.81
CA MET A 159 -15.12 10.32 3.72
C MET A 159 -15.16 11.75 4.22
N SER A 160 -14.58 12.68 3.46
CA SER A 160 -14.67 14.10 3.81
C SER A 160 -16.05 14.65 3.47
N ARG A 161 -16.48 15.70 4.18
CA ARG A 161 -17.80 16.34 3.95
C ARG A 161 -18.00 16.79 2.49
N PRO A 162 -17.01 17.41 1.80
CA PRO A 162 -17.17 17.76 0.39
C PRO A 162 -17.42 16.55 -0.52
N HIS A 163 -16.70 15.43 -0.33
CA HIS A 163 -16.91 14.22 -1.12
C HIS A 163 -18.29 13.58 -0.85
N TRP A 164 -18.77 13.63 0.39
CA TRP A 164 -20.11 13.17 0.75
C TRP A 164 -21.21 13.98 0.04
N GLN A 165 -21.05 15.31 0.00
CA GLN A 165 -21.98 16.20 -0.72
C GLN A 165 -21.96 15.93 -2.23
N LEU A 166 -20.76 15.76 -2.80
CA LEU A 166 -20.60 15.41 -4.21
C LEU A 166 -21.32 14.09 -4.56
N MET A 167 -21.20 13.07 -3.70
CA MET A 167 -21.90 11.80 -3.87
C MET A 167 -23.43 11.98 -3.90
N HIS A 168 -23.99 12.84 -3.04
CA HIS A 168 -25.41 13.16 -3.06
C HIS A 168 -25.84 13.86 -4.35
N THR A 169 -25.07 14.83 -4.83
CA THR A 169 -25.35 15.51 -6.12
C THR A 169 -25.39 14.53 -7.28
N ILE A 170 -24.44 13.59 -7.34
CA ILE A 170 -24.40 12.55 -8.38
C ILE A 170 -25.63 11.63 -8.27
N GLN A 171 -26.02 11.25 -7.04
CA GLN A 171 -27.18 10.39 -6.82
C GLN A 171 -28.50 11.07 -7.23
N GLU A 172 -28.64 12.38 -7.00
CA GLU A 172 -29.85 13.14 -7.33
C GLU A 172 -29.96 13.50 -8.82
N HIS A 173 -28.85 13.89 -9.45
CA HIS A 173 -28.86 14.42 -10.82
C HIS A 173 -28.35 13.43 -11.89
N GLY A 174 -27.73 12.33 -11.49
CA GLY A 174 -27.15 11.34 -12.41
C GLY A 174 -25.96 11.86 -13.22
N THR A 175 -25.41 13.03 -12.86
CA THR A 175 -24.30 13.67 -13.57
C THR A 175 -23.15 13.98 -12.60
N PHE A 176 -21.93 13.86 -13.11
CA PHE A 176 -20.75 14.34 -12.40
C PHE A 176 -20.64 15.85 -12.65
N PRO A 177 -20.55 16.70 -11.61
CA PRO A 177 -20.22 18.10 -11.81
C PRO A 177 -18.82 18.21 -12.42
N GLU A 178 -18.58 19.25 -13.24
CA GLU A 178 -17.24 19.53 -13.77
C GLU A 178 -16.28 19.69 -12.59
N VAL A 179 -15.30 18.78 -12.49
CA VAL A 179 -14.32 18.78 -11.42
C VAL A 179 -13.41 20.00 -11.63
N PRO A 180 -13.44 21.03 -10.76
CA PRO A 180 -12.40 22.05 -10.78
C PRO A 180 -11.09 21.35 -10.47
N GLU A 181 -9.99 21.69 -11.16
CA GLU A 181 -8.65 21.14 -10.89
C GLU A 181 -8.41 21.07 -9.38
N LEU A 182 -8.47 19.87 -8.81
CA LEU A 182 -8.18 19.65 -7.40
C LEU A 182 -6.66 19.80 -7.26
N ASN A 183 -6.22 21.02 -6.96
CA ASN A 183 -4.89 21.22 -6.39
C ASN A 183 -4.75 20.27 -5.19
N ASP A 184 -3.71 19.44 -5.20
CA ASP A 184 -3.39 18.40 -4.22
C ASP A 184 -3.92 18.72 -2.81
N VAL A 185 -5.13 18.23 -2.51
CA VAL A 185 -5.62 18.24 -1.14
C VAL A 185 -4.89 17.11 -0.46
N HIS A 186 -3.76 17.43 0.16
CA HIS A 186 -3.07 16.54 1.08
C HIS A 186 -4.06 16.18 2.20
N VAL A 187 -4.71 15.02 2.09
CA VAL A 187 -5.61 14.49 3.12
C VAL A 187 -4.74 14.01 4.28
N SER A 188 -4.27 14.96 5.10
CA SER A 188 -3.69 14.66 6.40
C SER A 188 -4.84 14.42 7.38
N CYS A 189 -5.36 13.19 7.41
CA CYS A 189 -6.37 12.77 8.39
C CYS A 189 -5.83 12.60 9.82
N VAL A 190 -4.54 12.86 10.08
CA VAL A 190 -4.00 12.82 11.44
C VAL A 190 -4.20 14.18 12.11
N SER A 191 -5.46 14.53 12.37
CA SER A 191 -5.75 15.55 13.38
C SER A 191 -5.23 15.07 14.75
N LYS A 192 -4.77 16.02 15.56
CA LYS A 192 -4.05 15.90 16.84
C LYS A 192 -4.80 15.19 17.99
N ASN A 193 -5.58 14.14 17.71
CA ASN A 193 -6.12 13.27 18.75
C ASN A 193 -5.52 11.88 18.59
N ARG A 194 -4.85 11.46 19.67
CA ARG A 194 -4.24 10.16 19.91
C ARG A 194 -5.21 9.03 19.55
N MET A 195 -5.25 8.61 18.29
CA MET A 195 -5.86 7.34 17.91
C MET A 195 -4.93 6.24 18.41
N GLU A 196 -5.35 5.54 19.45
CA GLU A 196 -4.81 4.23 19.79
C GLU A 196 -5.12 3.29 18.60
N LEU A 197 -4.11 3.08 17.76
CA LEU A 197 -4.16 2.08 16.69
C LEU A 197 -4.20 0.71 17.37
N ASN A 198 -5.41 0.17 17.54
CA ASN A 198 -5.60 -1.23 17.88
C ASN A 198 -5.03 -2.11 16.75
N SER A 199 -4.57 -3.30 17.13
CA SER A 199 -3.51 -4.08 16.48
C SER A 199 -3.69 -4.50 15.02
N ILE A 200 -4.74 -4.09 14.30
CA ILE A 200 -5.00 -4.47 12.91
C ILE A 200 -5.87 -3.39 12.22
N ALA A 201 -5.29 -2.45 11.46
CA ALA A 201 -6.06 -1.40 10.80
C ALA A 201 -5.57 -1.10 9.37
N CYS A 202 -6.47 -1.19 8.39
CA CYS A 202 -6.34 -0.46 7.12
C CYS A 202 -7.00 0.91 7.26
N ILE A 203 -6.31 1.97 6.85
CA ILE A 203 -6.84 3.34 6.83
C ILE A 203 -7.17 3.69 5.37
N VAL A 204 -8.44 4.03 5.12
CA VAL A 204 -8.94 4.70 3.91
C VAL A 204 -8.66 6.20 4.01
#